data_AF-A0A7D3XHQ9-F1
#
_entry.id   AF-A0A7D3XHQ9-F1
#
_cell.length_a   1.000
_cell.length_b   1.000
_cell.length_c   1.000
_cell.angle_alpha   90.00
_cell.angle_beta   90.00
_cell.angle_gamma   90.00
#
_symmetry.space_group_name_H-M   'P 1'
#
loop_
_entity.id
_entity.type
_entity.pdbx_description
1 polymer ?
#
loop_
_entity_poly.entity_id
_entity_poly.type
_entity_poly.pdbx_seq_one_letter_code
_entity_poly.pdbx_strand_id
1 'polypeptide(L)'
;MSTDPIWRTRWNLGSLEYEITKKENLSVGSIIQSLCTLVEREIGQMATVEIYTHTLGDDTAFQADLTEEGRKEELYQYVKEERDLNYIEMYVTLHAYDDQGGQVKLPNGIQMDLDVYDDVDYHLLEIKINTDIFAPFYYEESSRSLTVAEKNLPLLKSLLEGVETVFEGEWDQIDIPPYMDDYFLENGLRIKMDEI
;
A
#
# COMPACT_ATOMS: atom_id res chain seq x y z
N MET A 1 -16.30 -28.99 5.34
CA MET A 1 -15.68 -27.68 5.65
C MET A 1 -15.40 -27.04 4.30
N SER A 2 -15.86 -25.80 4.08
CA SER A 2 -15.59 -25.11 2.80
C SER A 2 -14.08 -24.96 2.63
N THR A 3 -13.60 -25.33 1.44
CA THR A 3 -12.21 -25.17 0.99
C THR A 3 -12.00 -23.83 0.28
N ASP A 4 -13.01 -22.97 0.28
CA ASP A 4 -12.95 -21.71 -0.44
C ASP A 4 -11.99 -20.76 0.30
N PRO A 5 -11.10 -20.08 -0.44
CA PRO A 5 -10.28 -19.03 0.13
C PRO A 5 -11.17 -17.99 0.81
N ILE A 6 -10.79 -17.56 2.02
CA ILE A 6 -11.49 -16.49 2.75
C ILE A 6 -11.42 -15.17 1.97
N TRP A 7 -10.37 -15.03 1.16
CA TRP A 7 -10.09 -13.87 0.32
C TRP A 7 -11.12 -13.74 -0.80
N ARG A 8 -12.05 -12.79 -0.69
CA ARG A 8 -12.92 -12.43 -1.82
C ARG A 8 -12.18 -11.43 -2.72
N THR A 9 -12.38 -11.57 -4.03
CA THR A 9 -11.71 -10.77 -5.04
C THR A 9 -12.20 -9.31 -5.02
N ARG A 10 -11.27 -8.36 -5.08
CA ARG A 10 -11.37 -6.96 -5.58
C ARG A 10 -12.39 -5.96 -4.99
N TRP A 11 -13.41 -6.37 -4.24
CA TRP A 11 -14.54 -5.46 -3.92
C TRP A 11 -14.44 -4.70 -2.60
N ASN A 12 -13.47 -5.03 -1.74
CA ASN A 12 -13.23 -4.29 -0.50
C ASN A 12 -11.76 -3.86 -0.45
N LEU A 13 -11.41 -2.83 -1.22
CA LEU A 13 -10.17 -2.11 -1.03
C LEU A 13 -10.48 -0.94 -0.12
N GLY A 14 -10.06 -1.02 1.14
CA GLY A 14 -9.99 0.17 1.96
C GLY A 14 -8.77 0.98 1.52
N SER A 15 -8.81 2.30 1.58
CA SER A 15 -7.66 3.16 1.31
C SER A 15 -7.24 3.95 2.54
N LEU A 16 -5.93 4.15 2.65
CA LEU A 16 -5.27 4.94 3.67
C LEU A 16 -4.40 5.99 2.97
N GLU A 17 -4.59 7.26 3.26
CA GLU A 17 -3.93 8.36 2.58
C GLU A 17 -2.90 9.03 3.50
N TYR A 18 -1.66 9.14 3.04
CA TYR A 18 -0.55 9.75 3.75
C TYR A 18 0.05 10.89 2.93
N GLU A 19 0.04 12.09 3.51
CA GLU A 19 0.65 13.28 2.91
C GLU A 19 2.15 13.33 3.23
N ILE A 20 2.99 12.96 2.26
CA ILE A 20 4.44 13.04 2.39
C ILE A 20 4.86 14.51 2.20
N THR A 21 5.35 15.13 3.28
CA THR A 21 5.88 16.49 3.22
C THR A 21 7.10 16.57 2.29
N LYS A 22 7.05 17.49 1.31
CA LYS A 22 8.17 17.71 0.40
C LYS A 22 9.34 18.34 1.13
N LYS A 23 10.54 17.87 0.78
CA LYS A 23 11.81 18.46 1.23
C LYS A 23 12.72 18.64 0.03
N GLU A 24 13.58 19.64 0.07
CA GLU A 24 14.54 19.93 -1.00
C GLU A 24 15.40 18.71 -1.42
N ASN A 25 15.63 17.76 -0.50
CA ASN A 25 16.43 16.55 -0.74
C ASN A 25 15.59 15.27 -0.95
N LEU A 26 14.26 15.32 -0.86
CA LEU A 26 13.40 14.17 -1.03
C LEU A 26 12.85 14.14 -2.46
N SER A 27 13.55 13.44 -3.35
CA SER A 27 13.08 13.24 -4.73
C SER A 27 12.06 12.13 -4.83
N VAL A 28 11.20 12.16 -5.87
CA VAL A 28 10.26 11.06 -6.17
C VAL A 28 10.98 9.72 -6.30
N GLY A 29 12.14 9.68 -6.96
CA GLY A 29 12.95 8.46 -7.03
C GLY A 29 13.41 7.95 -5.66
N SER A 30 13.74 8.85 -4.73
CA SER A 30 14.07 8.48 -3.35
C SER A 30 12.85 7.96 -2.58
N ILE A 31 11.65 8.50 -2.85
CA ILE A 31 10.39 8.00 -2.28
C ILE A 31 10.14 6.56 -2.75
N ILE A 32 10.15 6.33 -4.07
CA ILE A 32 9.93 4.99 -4.66
C ILE A 32 10.94 3.97 -4.13
N GLN A 33 12.23 4.32 -4.10
CA GLN A 33 13.26 3.41 -3.59
C GLN A 33 13.02 3.05 -2.11
N SER A 34 12.61 4.04 -1.31
CA SER A 34 12.32 3.83 0.11
C SER A 34 11.05 3.00 0.30
N LEU A 35 10.02 3.20 -0.53
CA LEU A 35 8.80 2.37 -0.54
C LEU A 35 9.10 0.92 -0.93
N CYS A 36 9.88 0.66 -1.98
CA CYS A 36 10.31 -0.69 -2.35
C CYS A 36 11.03 -1.38 -1.18
N THR A 37 11.99 -0.67 -0.57
CA THR A 37 12.77 -1.19 0.57
C THR A 37 11.88 -1.47 1.77
N LEU A 38 10.93 -0.57 2.06
CA LEU A 38 9.97 -0.71 3.15
C LEU A 38 9.06 -1.92 2.93
N VAL A 39 8.45 -2.04 1.75
CA VAL A 39 7.57 -3.16 1.39
C VAL A 39 8.28 -4.50 1.55
N GLU A 40 9.51 -4.60 1.04
CA GLU A 40 10.33 -5.82 1.12
C GLU A 40 10.71 -6.19 2.54
N ARG A 41 10.87 -5.19 3.41
CA ARG A 41 11.21 -5.38 4.82
C ARG A 41 9.99 -5.82 5.64
N GLU A 42 8.83 -5.22 5.40
CA GLU A 42 7.69 -5.32 6.33
C GLU A 42 6.65 -6.34 5.92
N ILE A 43 6.30 -6.44 4.63
CA ILE A 43 5.01 -7.02 4.27
C ILE A 43 5.02 -7.90 3.03
N GLY A 44 5.98 -7.78 2.13
CA GLY A 44 5.91 -8.51 0.88
C GLY A 44 7.03 -8.23 -0.10
N GLN A 45 6.65 -8.05 -1.36
CA GLN A 45 7.55 -7.74 -2.46
C GLN A 45 6.85 -6.78 -3.42
N MET A 46 7.55 -5.72 -3.82
CA MET A 46 7.09 -4.89 -4.93
C MET A 46 7.13 -5.70 -6.23
N ALA A 47 5.99 -5.84 -6.89
CA ALA A 47 5.81 -6.76 -8.01
C ALA A 47 5.70 -6.04 -9.35
N THR A 48 4.87 -5.01 -9.44
CA THR A 48 4.69 -4.27 -10.69
C THR A 48 4.63 -2.78 -10.39
N VAL A 49 5.17 -1.98 -11.29
CA VAL A 49 5.06 -0.52 -11.25
C VAL A 49 4.55 -0.01 -12.59
N GLU A 50 3.66 0.97 -12.55
CA GLU A 50 3.17 1.73 -13.69
C GLU A 50 3.34 3.21 -13.40
N ILE A 51 3.91 3.94 -14.34
CA ILE A 51 4.20 5.37 -14.21
C ILE A 51 3.48 6.11 -15.31
N TYR A 52 2.84 7.21 -14.91
CA TYR A 52 2.09 8.10 -15.76
C TYR A 52 2.70 9.49 -15.70
N THR A 53 2.68 10.18 -16.84
CA THR A 53 3.22 11.54 -16.99
C THR A 53 2.11 12.52 -17.35
N HIS A 54 2.28 13.80 -17.05
CA HIS A 54 1.27 14.80 -17.42
C HIS A 54 1.09 14.89 -18.94
N THR A 55 2.17 14.70 -19.70
CA THR A 55 2.15 14.73 -21.17
C THR A 55 1.34 13.59 -21.78
N LEU A 56 1.40 12.39 -21.19
CA LEU A 56 0.70 11.21 -21.72
C LEU A 56 -0.69 11.00 -21.10
N GLY A 57 -1.00 11.66 -19.99
CA GLY A 57 -2.30 11.56 -19.33
C GLY A 57 -2.53 10.14 -18.78
N ASP A 58 -3.57 9.48 -19.28
CA ASP A 58 -3.99 8.14 -18.82
C ASP A 58 -3.16 6.99 -19.43
N ASP A 59 -2.29 7.29 -20.41
CA ASP A 59 -1.42 6.29 -21.02
C ASP A 59 -0.17 6.06 -20.16
N THR A 60 0.15 4.79 -19.90
CA THR A 60 1.33 4.40 -19.13
C THR A 60 2.62 4.78 -19.85
N ALA A 61 3.42 5.64 -19.24
CA ALA A 61 4.71 6.11 -19.75
C ALA A 61 5.82 5.06 -19.54
N PHE A 62 5.77 4.35 -18.42
CA PHE A 62 6.70 3.28 -18.07
C PHE A 62 5.99 2.19 -17.26
N GLN A 63 6.27 0.93 -17.59
CA GLN A 63 5.76 -0.22 -16.86
C GLN A 63 6.87 -1.25 -16.67
N ALA A 64 7.00 -1.77 -15.46
CA ALA A 64 7.96 -2.83 -15.17
C ALA A 64 7.45 -3.86 -14.17
N ASP A 65 7.73 -5.14 -14.47
CA ASP A 65 7.71 -6.22 -13.49
C ASP A 65 9.00 -6.17 -12.66
N LEU A 66 8.87 -5.81 -11.39
CA LEU A 66 9.99 -5.63 -10.46
C LEU A 66 10.43 -6.94 -9.80
N THR A 67 9.80 -8.07 -10.16
CA THR A 67 10.26 -9.40 -9.77
C THR A 67 11.38 -9.92 -10.66
N GLU A 68 11.57 -9.32 -11.84
CA GLU A 68 12.65 -9.65 -12.77
C GLU A 68 13.96 -8.92 -12.41
N GLU A 69 15.09 -9.57 -12.70
CA GLU A 69 16.43 -9.05 -12.40
C GLU A 69 16.71 -7.75 -13.21
N GLY A 70 17.22 -6.71 -12.52
CA GLY A 70 17.60 -5.44 -13.15
C GLY A 70 16.47 -4.43 -13.37
N ARG A 71 15.21 -4.81 -13.18
CA ARG A 71 14.06 -3.93 -13.46
C ARG A 71 13.87 -2.82 -12.41
N LYS A 72 14.33 -3.04 -11.17
CA LYS A 72 14.35 -1.97 -10.16
C LYS A 72 15.36 -0.88 -10.50
N GLU A 73 16.53 -1.26 -10.98
CA GLU A 73 17.55 -0.31 -11.43
C GLU A 73 17.06 0.50 -12.63
N GLU A 74 16.35 -0.13 -13.56
CA GLU A 74 15.71 0.55 -14.69
C GLU A 74 14.64 1.55 -14.23
N LEU A 75 13.76 1.14 -13.31
CA LEU A 75 12.80 2.03 -12.66
C LEU A 75 13.50 3.25 -12.04
N TYR A 76 14.53 3.02 -11.21
CA TYR A 76 15.23 4.11 -10.52
C TYR A 76 15.95 5.04 -11.49
N GLN A 77 16.46 4.53 -12.61
CA GLN A 77 17.04 5.35 -13.65
C GLN A 77 15.98 6.19 -14.37
N TYR A 78 14.84 5.58 -14.71
CA TYR A 78 13.73 6.26 -15.39
C TYR A 78 13.22 7.45 -14.57
N VAL A 79 12.88 7.24 -13.30
CA VAL A 79 12.32 8.31 -12.42
C VAL A 79 13.33 9.39 -12.05
N LYS A 80 14.62 9.13 -12.25
CA LYS A 80 15.67 10.13 -12.06
C LYS A 80 15.80 11.07 -13.27
N GLU A 81 15.51 10.56 -14.45
CA GLU A 81 15.60 11.29 -15.71
C GLU A 81 14.30 12.00 -16.06
N GLU A 82 13.16 11.37 -15.76
CA GLU A 82 11.83 11.91 -16.03
C GLU A 82 11.49 13.05 -15.06
N ARG A 83 11.04 14.18 -15.63
CA ARG A 83 10.67 15.39 -14.89
C ARG A 83 9.16 15.64 -14.91
N ASP A 84 8.44 14.98 -15.81
CA ASP A 84 7.02 15.16 -16.05
C ASP A 84 6.17 14.08 -15.35
N LEU A 85 6.59 13.62 -14.18
CA LEU A 85 5.91 12.57 -13.42
C LEU A 85 4.60 13.12 -12.85
N ASN A 86 3.49 12.43 -13.11
CA ASN A 86 2.16 12.78 -12.58
C ASN A 86 1.74 11.82 -11.47
N TYR A 87 1.84 10.52 -11.75
CA TYR A 87 1.21 9.50 -10.92
C TYR A 87 1.95 8.17 -11.09
N ILE A 88 2.08 7.41 -10.01
CA ILE A 88 2.81 6.14 -9.99
C ILE A 88 1.99 5.10 -9.23
N GLU A 89 1.64 4.01 -9.90
CA GLU A 89 1.00 2.85 -9.28
C GLU A 89 2.02 1.76 -9.00
N MET A 90 1.92 1.18 -7.81
CA MET A 90 2.83 0.16 -7.31
C MET A 90 2.02 -1.01 -6.73
N TYR A 91 2.15 -2.17 -7.35
CA TYR A 91 1.45 -3.38 -6.93
C TYR A 91 2.36 -4.26 -6.08
N VAL A 92 1.87 -4.65 -4.92
CA VAL A 92 2.60 -5.45 -3.94
C VAL A 92 2.08 -6.88 -3.95
N THR A 93 3.00 -7.83 -4.12
CA THR A 93 2.75 -9.22 -3.71
C THR A 93 2.87 -9.30 -2.20
N LEU A 94 1.74 -9.50 -1.54
CA LEU A 94 1.62 -9.56 -0.09
C LEU A 94 2.02 -10.96 0.41
N HIS A 95 2.89 -11.02 1.41
CA HIS A 95 3.26 -12.26 2.10
C HIS A 95 2.45 -12.36 3.41
N ALA A 96 1.33 -13.09 3.35
CA ALA A 96 0.34 -13.16 4.42
C ALA A 96 0.25 -14.57 5.04
N TYR A 97 -0.64 -14.73 6.01
CA TYR A 97 -0.97 -15.98 6.69
C TYR A 97 -2.44 -16.36 6.44
N ASP A 98 -2.70 -17.64 6.21
CA ASP A 98 -4.06 -18.19 6.15
C ASP A 98 -4.63 -18.50 7.56
N ASP A 99 -5.89 -18.97 7.61
CA ASP A 99 -6.56 -19.30 8.87
C ASP A 99 -5.88 -20.45 9.63
N GLN A 100 -5.13 -21.31 8.93
CA GLN A 100 -4.36 -22.39 9.53
C GLN A 100 -2.94 -21.96 9.96
N GLY A 101 -2.52 -20.73 9.61
CA GLY A 101 -1.19 -20.19 9.89
C GLY A 101 -0.14 -20.56 8.84
N GLY A 102 -0.55 -21.14 7.72
CA GLY A 102 0.29 -21.32 6.55
C GLY A 102 0.61 -19.96 5.91
N GLN A 103 1.86 -19.79 5.46
CA GLN A 103 2.23 -18.62 4.67
C GLN A 103 1.65 -18.72 3.26
N VAL A 104 1.08 -17.61 2.79
CA VAL A 104 0.50 -17.47 1.45
C VAL A 104 1.05 -16.23 0.78
N LYS A 105 1.21 -16.30 -0.54
CA LYS A 105 1.54 -15.13 -1.38
C LYS A 105 0.30 -14.70 -2.11
N LEU A 106 -0.08 -13.44 -1.95
CA LEU A 106 -1.26 -12.84 -2.56
C LEU A 106 -0.79 -11.79 -3.56
N PRO A 107 -0.78 -12.12 -4.87
CA PRO A 107 -0.47 -11.14 -5.91
C PRO A 107 -1.44 -9.97 -5.83
N ASN A 108 -0.92 -8.75 -5.94
CA ASN A 108 -1.67 -7.50 -5.85
C ASN A 108 -2.54 -7.44 -4.59
N GLY A 109 -1.98 -7.90 -3.46
CA GLY A 109 -2.66 -7.88 -2.16
C GLY A 109 -2.75 -6.48 -1.56
N ILE A 110 -1.83 -5.60 -1.96
CA ILE A 110 -1.83 -4.16 -1.67
C ILE A 110 -1.47 -3.43 -2.98
N GLN A 111 -2.12 -2.30 -3.21
CA GLN A 111 -1.73 -1.32 -4.22
C GLN A 111 -1.32 -0.04 -3.51
N MET A 112 -0.25 0.60 -3.97
CA MET A 112 0.23 1.88 -3.47
C MET A 112 0.27 2.85 -4.63
N ASP A 113 -0.41 3.97 -4.47
CA ASP A 113 -0.52 4.98 -5.49
C ASP A 113 0.14 6.26 -4.98
N LEU A 114 1.04 6.82 -5.76
CA LEU A 114 1.78 8.03 -5.42
C LEU A 114 1.42 9.14 -6.40
N ASP A 115 0.62 10.11 -5.95
CA ASP A 115 0.36 11.33 -6.69
C ASP A 115 1.52 12.31 -6.53
N VAL A 116 2.06 12.70 -7.68
CA VAL A 116 3.19 13.62 -7.76
C VAL A 116 2.66 14.99 -8.13
N TYR A 117 2.51 15.84 -7.12
CA TYR A 117 2.18 17.24 -7.35
C TYR A 117 3.45 18.09 -7.58
N ASP A 118 3.35 19.15 -8.36
CA ASP A 118 4.40 20.17 -8.49
C ASP A 118 4.11 21.44 -7.67
N ASP A 119 2.83 21.80 -7.54
CA ASP A 119 2.41 23.13 -7.07
C ASP A 119 2.00 23.20 -5.58
N VAL A 120 2.14 22.10 -4.84
CA VAL A 120 1.86 22.05 -3.39
C VAL A 120 3.07 21.51 -2.62
N ASP A 121 3.09 21.65 -1.29
CA ASP A 121 4.24 21.29 -0.46
C ASP A 121 4.26 19.80 -0.02
N TYR A 122 3.46 18.94 -0.66
CA TYR A 122 3.39 17.50 -0.37
C TYR A 122 3.22 16.62 -1.63
N HIS A 123 3.49 15.34 -1.48
CA HIS A 123 3.06 14.26 -2.37
C HIS A 123 2.03 13.40 -1.62
N LEU A 124 1.03 12.87 -2.31
CA LEU A 124 0.03 12.00 -1.67
C LEU A 124 0.36 10.54 -1.94
N LEU A 125 0.49 9.75 -0.88
CA LEU A 125 0.62 8.30 -0.96
C LEU A 125 -0.69 7.67 -0.49
N GLU A 126 -1.41 7.02 -1.40
CA GLU A 126 -2.59 6.22 -1.11
C GLU A 126 -2.20 4.74 -1.02
N ILE A 127 -2.56 4.07 0.08
CA ILE A 127 -2.33 2.63 0.29
C ILE A 127 -3.68 1.93 0.26
N LYS A 128 -3.95 1.22 -0.83
CA LYS A 128 -5.14 0.39 -1.05
C LYS A 128 -4.91 -1.01 -0.52
N ILE A 129 -5.65 -1.41 0.51
CA ILE A 129 -5.51 -2.68 1.20
C ILE A 129 -6.70 -3.61 0.95
N ASN A 130 -6.44 -4.89 0.70
CA ASN A 130 -7.50 -5.89 0.75
C ASN A 130 -7.94 -6.12 2.20
N THR A 131 -9.14 -5.64 2.51
CA THR A 131 -9.64 -5.59 3.88
C THR A 131 -9.89 -6.97 4.49
N ASP A 132 -10.19 -7.98 3.66
CA ASP A 132 -10.48 -9.35 4.12
C ASP A 132 -9.25 -10.01 4.78
N ILE A 133 -8.07 -9.42 4.59
CA ILE A 133 -6.78 -9.84 5.16
C ILE A 133 -6.54 -9.24 6.53
N PHE A 134 -6.89 -7.99 6.69
CA PHE A 134 -6.48 -7.22 7.85
C PHE A 134 -7.62 -7.00 8.83
N ALA A 135 -8.88 -7.15 8.42
CA ALA A 135 -10.05 -7.03 9.28
C ALA A 135 -11.05 -8.17 9.00
N PRO A 136 -11.81 -8.61 10.01
CA PRO A 136 -12.86 -9.58 9.80
C PRO A 136 -13.98 -9.00 8.92
N PHE A 137 -14.48 -9.78 7.98
CA PHE A 137 -15.56 -9.34 7.09
C PHE A 137 -16.89 -9.22 7.87
N TYR A 138 -17.49 -8.04 7.91
CA TYR A 138 -18.70 -7.76 8.70
C TYR A 138 -19.88 -8.70 8.44
N TYR A 139 -20.16 -9.03 7.16
CA TYR A 139 -21.33 -9.86 6.83
C TYR A 139 -21.13 -11.35 7.14
N GLU A 140 -19.89 -11.81 7.26
CA GLU A 140 -19.55 -13.20 7.60
C GLU A 140 -18.38 -13.24 8.58
N GLU A 141 -18.52 -12.50 9.69
CA GLU A 141 -17.53 -12.53 10.77
C GLU A 141 -17.49 -13.96 11.33
N SER A 142 -16.45 -14.68 10.94
CA SER A 142 -16.24 -16.08 11.29
C SER A 142 -14.96 -16.21 12.08
N SER A 143 -14.84 -17.30 12.85
CA SER A 143 -13.58 -17.60 13.55
C SER A 143 -12.39 -17.64 12.59
N ARG A 144 -12.63 -18.04 11.32
CA ARG A 144 -11.60 -18.09 10.28
C ARG A 144 -11.14 -16.70 9.86
N SER A 145 -12.06 -15.77 9.59
CA SER A 145 -11.72 -14.39 9.20
C SER A 145 -11.05 -13.63 10.34
N LEU A 146 -11.48 -13.85 11.59
CA LEU A 146 -10.83 -13.29 12.78
C LEU A 146 -9.39 -13.78 12.92
N THR A 147 -9.17 -15.10 12.84
CA THR A 147 -7.82 -15.68 12.93
C THR A 147 -6.89 -15.16 11.83
N VAL A 148 -7.42 -14.97 10.63
CA VAL A 148 -6.71 -14.35 9.51
C VAL A 148 -6.33 -12.91 9.83
N ALA A 149 -7.30 -12.09 10.26
CA ALA A 149 -7.08 -10.68 10.58
C ALA A 149 -6.04 -10.53 11.70
N GLU A 150 -6.18 -11.28 12.80
CA GLU A 150 -5.25 -11.27 13.94
C GLU A 150 -3.80 -11.58 13.54
N LYS A 151 -3.60 -12.51 12.60
CA LYS A 151 -2.25 -12.90 12.14
C LYS A 151 -1.62 -11.89 11.20
N ASN A 152 -2.42 -11.22 10.38
CA ASN A 152 -1.92 -10.33 9.32
C ASN A 152 -1.93 -8.86 9.70
N LEU A 153 -2.75 -8.46 10.68
CA LEU A 153 -2.81 -7.09 11.18
C LEU A 153 -1.44 -6.54 11.61
N PRO A 154 -0.55 -7.31 12.28
CA PRO A 154 0.78 -6.83 12.61
C PRO A 154 1.62 -6.45 11.38
N LEU A 155 1.41 -7.11 10.23
CA LEU A 155 2.12 -6.79 8.98
C LEU A 155 1.70 -5.42 8.46
N LEU A 156 0.39 -5.15 8.44
CA LEU A 156 -0.15 -3.83 8.06
C LEU A 156 0.38 -2.76 9.02
N LYS A 157 0.31 -3.00 10.32
CA LYS A 157 0.85 -2.07 11.32
C LYS A 157 2.33 -1.74 11.09
N SER A 158 3.15 -2.76 10.86
CA SER A 158 4.57 -2.59 10.59
C SER A 158 4.84 -1.77 9.32
N LEU A 159 4.03 -1.98 8.28
CA LEU A 159 4.09 -1.17 7.06
C LEU A 159 3.78 0.31 7.35
N LEU A 160 2.66 0.59 8.04
CA LEU A 160 2.22 1.97 8.31
C LEU A 160 3.19 2.71 9.23
N GLU A 161 3.64 2.08 10.32
CA GLU A 161 4.68 2.64 11.20
C GLU A 161 6.01 2.87 10.45
N GLY A 162 6.31 1.98 9.51
CA GLY A 162 7.46 2.12 8.64
C GLY A 162 7.35 3.30 7.66
N VAL A 163 6.15 3.60 7.13
CA VAL A 163 5.89 4.81 6.33
C VAL A 163 6.17 6.05 7.16
N GLU A 164 5.60 6.15 8.36
CA GLU A 164 5.82 7.28 9.29
C GLU A 164 7.29 7.46 9.69
N THR A 165 8.02 6.35 9.80
CA THR A 165 9.45 6.38 10.16
C THR A 165 10.33 6.85 8.99
N VAL A 166 9.96 6.48 7.77
CA VAL A 166 10.74 6.77 6.56
C VAL A 166 10.42 8.16 6.01
N PHE A 167 9.18 8.60 6.13
CA PHE A 167 8.68 9.84 5.54
C PHE A 167 8.12 10.77 6.60
N GLU A 168 8.51 12.04 6.55
CA GLU A 168 7.82 13.07 7.31
C GLU A 168 6.50 13.40 6.61
N GLY A 169 5.43 13.45 7.39
CA GLY A 169 4.09 13.60 6.87
C GLY A 169 3.03 13.36 7.93
N GLU A 170 1.79 13.27 7.48
CA GLU A 170 0.65 12.91 8.30
C GLU A 170 -0.35 12.09 7.52
N TRP A 171 -1.14 11.30 8.24
CA TRP A 171 -2.28 10.62 7.66
C TRP A 171 -3.44 11.60 7.56
N ASP A 172 -4.02 11.71 6.38
CA ASP A 172 -5.10 12.66 6.09
C ASP A 172 -6.46 11.97 6.09
N GLN A 173 -6.58 10.88 5.31
CA GLN A 173 -7.85 10.20 5.11
C GLN A 173 -7.75 8.68 5.26
N ILE A 174 -8.84 8.10 5.78
CA ILE A 174 -9.09 6.68 5.81
C ILE A 174 -10.45 6.47 5.14
N ASP A 175 -10.47 5.91 3.93
CA ASP A 175 -11.71 5.45 3.31
C ASP A 175 -11.81 3.93 3.46
N ILE A 176 -12.30 3.51 4.63
CA ILE A 176 -12.58 2.11 4.94
C ILE A 176 -14.03 1.94 5.39
N PRO A 177 -14.63 0.77 5.17
CA PRO A 177 -15.92 0.44 5.74
C PRO A 177 -15.95 0.67 7.27
N PRO A 178 -17.04 1.24 7.84
CA PRO A 178 -17.08 1.62 9.26
C PRO A 178 -16.72 0.51 10.26
N TYR A 179 -17.06 -0.74 9.96
CA TYR A 179 -16.73 -1.87 10.84
C TYR A 179 -15.22 -2.12 10.99
N MET A 180 -14.43 -1.68 10.02
CA MET A 180 -12.98 -1.81 10.07
C MET A 180 -12.34 -0.71 10.89
N ASP A 181 -12.92 0.49 10.89
CA ASP A 181 -12.45 1.60 11.69
C ASP A 181 -12.49 1.24 13.17
N ASP A 182 -13.64 0.72 13.64
CA ASP A 182 -13.78 0.18 14.99
C ASP A 182 -12.72 -0.91 15.28
N TYR A 183 -12.55 -1.87 14.37
CA TYR A 183 -11.58 -2.96 14.53
C TYR A 183 -10.12 -2.46 14.58
N PHE A 184 -9.74 -1.52 13.70
CA PHE A 184 -8.39 -0.94 13.67
C PHE A 184 -8.13 -0.09 14.91
N LEU A 185 -9.11 0.70 15.34
CA LEU A 185 -9.05 1.50 16.57
C LEU A 185 -8.84 0.61 17.80
N GLU A 186 -9.62 -0.46 17.93
CA GLU A 186 -9.51 -1.45 19.03
C GLU A 186 -8.14 -2.14 19.06
N ASN A 187 -7.54 -2.36 17.89
CA ASN A 187 -6.24 -3.01 17.75
C ASN A 187 -5.06 -2.02 17.69
N GLY A 188 -5.31 -0.75 18.01
CA GLY A 188 -4.26 0.26 18.15
C GLY A 188 -3.56 0.62 16.84
N LEU A 189 -4.27 0.52 15.72
CA LEU A 189 -3.99 1.24 14.48
C LEU A 189 -4.68 2.60 14.59
N ARG A 190 -4.06 3.51 15.36
CA ARG A 190 -4.54 4.89 15.48
C ARG A 190 -3.91 5.71 14.37
N ILE A 191 -4.50 5.63 13.21
CA ILE A 191 -4.31 6.66 12.20
C ILE A 191 -5.07 7.88 12.77
N LYS A 192 -4.39 9.02 12.94
CA LYS A 192 -5.00 10.22 13.55
C LYS A 192 -6.10 10.72 12.60
N MET A 193 -7.32 10.29 12.83
CA MET A 193 -8.49 10.97 12.29
C MET A 193 -8.68 12.20 13.16
N ASP A 194 -8.27 13.36 12.67
CA ASP A 194 -8.74 14.59 13.29
C ASP A 194 -10.28 14.60 13.16
N GLU A 195 -10.95 14.83 14.29
CA GLU A 195 -12.41 14.85 14.39
C GLU A 195 -12.97 15.92 13.42
N ILE A 196 -13.58 15.50 12.30
CA ILE A 196 -14.32 16.38 11.37
C ILE A 196 -15.65 16.82 12.00
#